data_AF-A0A6C0JLM8-F1
#
_entry.id   AF-A0A6C0JLM8-F1
#
_cell.length_a   1.000
_cell.length_b   1.000
_cell.length_c   1.000
_cell.angle_alpha   90.00
_cell.angle_beta   90.00
_cell.angle_gamma   90.00
#
_symmetry.space_group_name_H-M   'P 1'
#
loop_
_entity.id
_entity.type
_entity.pdbx_description
1 polymer ?
#
loop_
_entity_poly.entity_id
_entity_poly.type
_entity_poly.pdbx_seq_one_letter_code
_entity_poly.pdbx_strand_id
1 'polypeptide(L)'
;MDTVSTPTPQHSLHDKWNLYYHLPHNKNWDLASYTIIMNSIDTVEKVICLNETIHENVVKNCMLFVMRDGITPMWEDPRNRNGGCFSYKVINKSVAEVWKNLFYGLCGESLCVENKYNKHINGITISPKKNFCIIKIWLDTSSLQDPNAIIQIPNLLKQGCLFKKHEPEF
;
A
#
# COMPACT_ATOMS: atom_id res chain seq x y z
N MET A 1 -5.00 -44.71 2.41
CA MET A 1 -4.18 -44.04 3.45
C MET A 1 -4.42 -42.57 3.27
N ASP A 2 -5.37 -42.03 4.01
CA ASP A 2 -5.69 -40.61 3.96
C ASP A 2 -4.66 -39.88 4.80
N THR A 3 -3.72 -39.20 4.13
CA THR A 3 -2.78 -38.31 4.80
C THR A 3 -3.56 -37.12 5.32
N VAL A 4 -3.84 -37.11 6.63
CA VAL A 4 -4.40 -35.95 7.32
C VAL A 4 -3.34 -34.84 7.24
N SER A 5 -3.58 -33.83 6.42
CA SER A 5 -2.73 -32.65 6.35
C SER A 5 -2.92 -31.83 7.62
N THR A 6 -1.89 -31.77 8.47
CA THR A 6 -1.86 -30.86 9.60
C THR A 6 -1.91 -29.42 9.05
N PRO A 7 -2.84 -28.57 9.51
CA PRO A 7 -2.88 -27.17 9.08
C PRO A 7 -1.56 -26.49 9.44
N THR A 8 -0.90 -25.87 8.46
CA THR A 8 0.31 -25.07 8.71
C THR A 8 -0.04 -23.94 9.69
N PRO A 9 0.70 -23.77 10.80
CA PRO A 9 0.50 -22.66 11.72
C PRO A 9 0.58 -21.33 10.96
N GLN A 10 -0.43 -20.47 11.17
CA GLN A 10 -0.44 -19.12 10.59
C GLN A 10 0.07 -18.10 11.59
N HIS A 11 0.74 -17.06 11.10
CA HIS A 11 1.31 -16.01 11.91
C HIS A 11 0.48 -14.74 11.78
N SER A 12 -0.18 -14.32 12.86
CA SER A 12 -0.98 -13.10 12.86
C SER A 12 -0.14 -11.85 12.65
N LEU A 13 -0.69 -10.91 11.87
CA LEU A 13 -0.16 -9.55 11.75
C LEU A 13 -0.59 -8.70 12.94
N HIS A 14 0.06 -7.55 13.13
CA HIS A 14 -0.36 -6.55 14.11
C HIS A 14 -1.76 -6.01 13.81
N ASP A 15 -2.03 -5.75 12.54
CA ASP A 15 -3.29 -5.18 12.05
C ASP A 15 -3.81 -5.93 10.83
N LYS A 16 -5.07 -5.67 10.51
CA LYS A 16 -5.74 -6.21 9.33
C LYS A 16 -5.64 -5.23 8.16
N TRP A 17 -5.51 -5.76 6.96
CA TRP A 17 -5.38 -4.99 5.74
C TRP A 17 -6.36 -5.45 4.67
N ASN A 18 -6.72 -4.55 3.77
CA ASN A 18 -7.58 -4.83 2.63
C ASN A 18 -6.87 -4.39 1.34
N LEU A 19 -6.86 -5.27 0.33
CA LEU A 19 -6.33 -5.00 -1.00
C LEU A 19 -7.48 -4.68 -1.95
N TYR A 20 -7.43 -3.49 -2.54
CA TYR A 20 -8.39 -2.98 -3.51
C TYR A 20 -7.76 -2.83 -4.89
N TYR A 21 -8.64 -2.81 -5.89
CA TYR A 21 -8.37 -2.54 -7.28
C TYR A 21 -9.30 -1.43 -7.79
N HIS A 22 -8.76 -0.54 -8.61
CA HIS A 22 -9.54 0.43 -9.37
C HIS A 22 -9.08 0.46 -10.84
N LEU A 23 -10.03 0.69 -11.75
CA LEU A 23 -9.76 0.73 -13.19
C LEU A 23 -9.06 2.04 -13.57
N PRO A 24 -7.89 2.02 -14.23
CA PRO A 24 -7.17 3.26 -14.57
C PRO A 24 -7.91 4.26 -15.47
N HIS A 25 -8.90 3.77 -16.23
CA HIS A 25 -9.72 4.58 -17.13
C HIS A 25 -11.06 5.01 -16.52
N ASN A 26 -11.41 4.46 -15.35
CA ASN A 26 -12.59 4.90 -14.63
C ASN A 26 -12.28 6.26 -13.99
N LYS A 27 -13.15 7.24 -14.26
CA LYS A 27 -13.03 8.59 -13.70
C LYS A 27 -13.94 8.81 -12.49
N ASN A 28 -14.80 7.84 -12.19
CA ASN A 28 -15.57 7.85 -10.96
C ASN A 28 -14.65 7.39 -9.82
N TRP A 29 -14.50 8.21 -8.79
CA TRP A 29 -13.69 7.94 -7.60
C TRP A 29 -14.54 7.62 -6.36
N ASP A 30 -15.85 7.42 -6.53
CA ASP A 30 -16.73 6.95 -5.46
C ASP A 30 -16.26 5.58 -4.95
N LEU A 31 -16.48 5.29 -3.67
CA LEU A 31 -16.09 4.02 -3.06
C LEU A 31 -16.61 2.79 -3.82
N ALA A 32 -17.81 2.87 -4.40
CA ALA A 32 -18.42 1.79 -5.18
C ALA A 32 -17.62 1.41 -6.45
N SER A 33 -16.72 2.28 -6.90
CA SER A 33 -15.85 2.05 -8.04
C SER A 33 -14.61 1.19 -7.72
N TYR A 34 -14.36 0.92 -6.44
CA TYR A 34 -13.24 0.11 -5.97
C TYR A 34 -13.69 -1.34 -5.76
N THR A 35 -12.98 -2.28 -6.39
CA THR A 35 -13.20 -3.72 -6.18
C THR A 35 -12.24 -4.23 -5.11
N ILE A 36 -12.75 -4.93 -4.11
CA ILE A 36 -11.91 -5.62 -3.13
C ILE A 36 -11.35 -6.90 -3.76
N ILE A 37 -10.04 -7.03 -3.83
CA ILE A 37 -9.36 -8.27 -4.23
C ILE A 37 -9.32 -9.24 -3.05
N MET A 38 -8.94 -8.75 -1.87
CA MET A 38 -8.91 -9.53 -0.64
C MET A 38 -9.17 -8.61 0.55
N ASN A 39 -10.06 -9.04 1.44
CA ASN A 39 -10.30 -8.40 2.73
C ASN A 39 -9.60 -9.18 3.86
N SER A 40 -9.47 -8.55 5.02
CA SER A 40 -8.97 -9.21 6.24
C SER A 40 -7.66 -9.98 6.02
N ILE A 41 -6.70 -9.32 5.40
CA ILE A 41 -5.30 -9.77 5.34
C ILE A 41 -4.72 -9.55 6.73
N ASP A 42 -4.75 -10.60 7.54
CA ASP A 42 -4.43 -10.59 8.97
C ASP A 42 -3.38 -11.62 9.36
N THR A 43 -2.76 -12.27 8.36
CA THR A 43 -1.66 -13.22 8.55
C THR A 43 -0.53 -12.99 7.56
N VAL A 44 0.70 -13.33 7.99
CA VAL A 44 1.91 -13.25 7.17
C VAL A 44 1.77 -14.12 5.92
N GLU A 45 1.16 -15.30 6.04
CA GLU A 45 0.96 -16.23 4.93
C GLU A 45 0.08 -15.62 3.83
N LYS A 46 -0.96 -14.87 4.19
CA LYS A 46 -1.79 -14.16 3.20
C LYS A 46 -0.97 -13.09 2.48
N VAL A 47 -0.12 -12.35 3.18
CA VAL A 47 0.75 -11.33 2.57
C VAL A 47 1.75 -11.97 1.60
N ILE A 48 2.42 -13.05 2.01
CA ILE A 48 3.34 -13.81 1.14
C ILE A 48 2.59 -14.34 -0.08
N CYS A 49 1.44 -15.00 0.13
CA CYS A 49 0.63 -15.55 -0.95
C CYS A 49 0.24 -14.47 -1.98
N LEU A 50 -0.23 -13.31 -1.52
CA LEU A 50 -0.58 -12.20 -2.41
C LEU A 50 0.64 -11.67 -3.17
N ASN A 51 1.78 -11.46 -2.50
CA ASN A 51 3.00 -10.96 -3.14
C ASN A 51 3.56 -11.95 -4.17
N GLU A 52 3.40 -13.26 -3.97
CA GLU A 52 3.87 -14.27 -4.92
C GLU A 52 2.86 -14.58 -6.03
N THR A 53 1.56 -14.37 -5.79
CA THR A 53 0.51 -14.71 -6.75
C THR A 53 0.15 -13.54 -7.68
N ILE A 54 0.24 -12.29 -7.22
CA ILE A 54 -0.09 -11.13 -8.05
C ILE A 54 0.99 -10.96 -9.10
N HIS A 55 0.62 -11.20 -10.36
CA HIS A 55 1.54 -11.08 -11.49
C HIS A 55 2.05 -9.64 -11.64
N GLU A 56 3.33 -9.48 -12.00
CA GLU A 56 3.96 -8.16 -12.14
C GLU A 56 3.25 -7.22 -13.11
N ASN A 57 2.63 -7.77 -14.17
CA ASN A 57 1.81 -6.98 -15.10
C ASN A 57 0.57 -6.37 -14.45
N VAL A 58 -0.01 -7.01 -13.42
CA VAL A 58 -1.12 -6.42 -12.65
C VAL A 58 -0.58 -5.23 -11.88
N VAL A 59 0.51 -5.41 -11.12
CA VAL A 59 1.14 -4.33 -10.34
C VAL A 59 1.53 -3.13 -11.24
N LYS A 60 2.06 -3.39 -12.44
CA LYS A 60 2.53 -2.35 -13.37
C LYS A 60 1.40 -1.61 -14.10
N ASN A 61 0.23 -2.24 -14.31
CA ASN A 61 -0.81 -1.71 -15.20
C ASN A 61 -2.15 -1.44 -14.52
N CYS A 62 -2.32 -1.80 -13.25
CA CYS A 62 -3.54 -1.61 -12.48
C CYS A 62 -3.34 -0.55 -11.39
N MET A 63 -4.43 0.08 -10.96
CA MET A 63 -4.40 0.85 -9.72
C MET A 63 -4.70 -0.10 -8.56
N LEU A 64 -3.73 -0.29 -7.68
CA LEU A 64 -3.88 -1.12 -6.48
C LEU A 64 -3.73 -0.27 -5.23
N PHE A 65 -4.46 -0.65 -4.19
CA PHE A 65 -4.48 0.04 -2.91
C PHE A 65 -4.44 -1.02 -1.80
N VAL A 66 -3.49 -0.93 -0.89
CA VAL A 66 -3.51 -1.72 0.35
C VAL A 66 -3.75 -0.74 1.48
N MET A 67 -4.91 -0.83 2.11
CA MET A 67 -5.32 0.06 3.20
C MET A 67 -5.53 -0.74 4.48
N ARG A 68 -5.24 -0.12 5.62
CA ARG A 68 -5.56 -0.68 6.94
C ARG A 68 -7.07 -0.88 7.04
N ASP A 69 -7.51 -1.95 7.67
CA ASP A 69 -8.92 -2.27 7.80
C ASP A 69 -9.70 -1.13 8.48
N GLY A 70 -10.90 -0.85 7.98
CA GLY A 70 -11.71 0.31 8.39
C GLY A 70 -11.29 1.66 7.77
N ILE A 71 -10.22 1.72 6.96
CA ILE A 71 -9.80 2.93 6.23
C ILE A 71 -10.01 2.72 4.74
N THR A 72 -10.83 3.58 4.13
CA THR A 72 -11.10 3.53 2.69
C THR A 72 -9.94 4.11 1.87
N PRO A 73 -9.72 3.67 0.62
CA PRO A 73 -8.69 4.22 -0.28
C PRO A 73 -9.06 5.60 -0.86
N MET A 74 -9.75 6.43 -0.07
CA MET A 74 -10.26 7.74 -0.42
C MET A 74 -9.62 8.80 0.47
N TRP A 75 -9.40 9.98 -0.10
CA TRP A 75 -8.72 11.08 0.59
C TRP A 75 -9.67 11.83 1.53
N GLU A 76 -10.98 11.67 1.34
CA GLU A 76 -12.06 12.17 2.19
C GLU A 76 -12.26 11.34 3.47
N ASP A 77 -11.71 10.11 3.52
CA ASP A 77 -11.79 9.24 4.69
C ASP A 77 -11.34 10.00 5.96
N PRO A 78 -12.05 9.89 7.09
CA PRO A 78 -11.69 10.61 8.32
C PRO A 78 -10.26 10.40 8.78
N ARG A 79 -9.67 9.23 8.50
CA ARG A 79 -8.28 8.89 8.83
C ARG A 79 -7.28 9.43 7.81
N ASN A 80 -7.70 9.78 6.58
CA ASN A 80 -6.81 10.27 5.52
C ASN A 80 -6.87 11.79 5.33
N ARG A 81 -8.02 12.42 5.57
CA ARG A 81 -8.33 13.81 5.19
C ARG A 81 -7.49 14.90 5.86
N ASN A 82 -6.89 14.61 7.00
CA ASN A 82 -6.01 15.55 7.72
C ASN A 82 -4.52 15.21 7.55
N GLY A 83 -4.25 14.15 6.80
CA GLY A 83 -2.93 13.60 6.60
C GLY A 83 -2.29 14.02 5.29
N GLY A 84 -1.54 13.10 4.71
CA GLY A 84 -0.92 13.30 3.42
C GLY A 84 -0.29 12.02 2.91
N CYS A 85 0.47 12.13 1.84
CA CYS A 85 1.19 11.01 1.28
C CYS A 85 2.57 11.39 0.78
N PHE A 86 3.51 10.48 0.99
CA PHE A 86 4.74 10.46 0.20
C PHE A 86 4.43 9.93 -1.19
N SER A 87 4.86 10.63 -2.23
CA SER A 87 4.61 10.28 -3.64
C SER A 87 5.94 10.02 -4.34
N TYR A 88 6.14 8.77 -4.76
CA TYR A 88 7.35 8.28 -5.41
C TYR A 88 7.10 7.98 -6.88
N LYS A 89 8.07 8.33 -7.72
CA LYS A 89 8.10 7.92 -9.13
C LYS A 89 9.00 6.69 -9.27
N VAL A 90 8.43 5.57 -9.73
CA VAL A 90 9.16 4.29 -9.86
C VAL A 90 9.08 3.80 -11.29
N ILE A 91 10.22 3.59 -11.93
CA ILE A 91 10.30 3.10 -13.31
C ILE A 91 9.76 1.67 -13.43
N ASN A 92 9.10 1.34 -14.54
CA ASN A 92 8.37 0.07 -14.70
C ASN A 92 9.20 -1.18 -14.42
N LYS A 93 10.51 -1.16 -14.70
CA LYS A 93 11.41 -2.31 -14.44
C LYS A 93 11.54 -2.65 -12.95
N SER A 94 11.33 -1.70 -12.06
CA SER A 94 11.53 -1.85 -10.61
C SER A 94 10.21 -1.89 -9.82
N VAL A 95 9.08 -1.63 -10.49
CA VAL A 95 7.76 -1.47 -9.85
C VAL A 95 7.35 -2.70 -9.03
N ALA A 96 7.51 -3.90 -9.59
CA ALA A 96 7.07 -5.13 -8.91
C ALA A 96 7.88 -5.39 -7.64
N GLU A 97 9.21 -5.23 -7.70
CA GLU A 97 10.10 -5.39 -6.55
C GLU A 97 9.80 -4.36 -5.45
N VAL A 98 9.64 -3.08 -5.83
CA VAL A 98 9.32 -2.00 -4.90
C VAL A 98 7.96 -2.25 -4.23
N TRP A 99 6.95 -2.68 -5.00
CA TRP A 99 5.63 -3.00 -4.46
C TRP A 99 5.69 -4.14 -3.44
N LYS A 100 6.40 -5.24 -3.75
CA LYS A 100 6.57 -6.37 -2.82
C LYS A 100 7.19 -5.92 -1.51
N ASN A 101 8.31 -5.19 -1.56
CA ASN A 101 9.00 -4.68 -0.37
C ASN A 101 8.12 -3.72 0.45
N LEU A 102 7.39 -2.82 -0.22
CA LEU A 102 6.47 -1.92 0.45
C LEU A 102 5.30 -2.65 1.11
N PHE A 103 4.73 -3.66 0.46
CA PHE A 103 3.62 -4.43 1.01
C PHE A 103 4.07 -5.26 2.23
N TYR A 104 5.24 -5.90 2.15
CA TYR A 104 5.83 -6.58 3.32
C TYR A 104 6.10 -5.60 4.47
N GLY A 105 6.74 -4.47 4.19
CA GLY A 105 7.03 -3.46 5.21
C GLY A 105 5.77 -2.87 5.83
N LEU A 106 4.73 -2.64 5.04
CA LEU A 106 3.44 -2.10 5.49
C LEU A 106 2.79 -3.04 6.50
N CYS A 107 2.56 -4.29 6.10
CA CYS A 107 1.89 -5.28 6.95
C CYS A 107 2.74 -5.72 8.14
N GLY A 108 4.07 -5.63 8.01
CA GLY A 108 5.03 -5.89 9.08
C GLY A 108 5.32 -4.71 9.99
N GLU A 109 4.60 -3.58 9.87
CA GLU A 109 4.80 -2.37 10.69
C GLU A 109 6.26 -1.89 10.74
N SER A 110 6.94 -1.90 9.58
CA SER A 110 8.40 -1.68 9.45
C SER A 110 8.79 -0.74 8.30
N LEU A 111 7.87 0.10 7.82
CA LEU A 111 8.16 1.09 6.76
C LEU A 111 8.89 2.33 7.27
N CYS A 112 8.74 2.69 8.55
CA CYS A 112 9.41 3.84 9.13
C CYS A 112 10.74 3.46 9.79
N VAL A 113 11.74 4.36 9.67
CA VAL A 113 13.05 4.23 10.35
C VAL A 113 12.86 4.21 11.87
N GLU A 114 12.00 5.09 12.40
CA GLU A 114 11.58 5.03 13.80
C GLU A 114 10.26 4.27 13.91
N ASN A 115 10.28 3.11 14.57
CA ASN A 115 9.12 2.21 14.66
C ASN A 115 7.83 2.88 15.15
N LYS A 116 7.96 3.88 16.05
CA LYS A 116 6.84 4.64 16.61
C LYS A 116 5.99 5.37 15.57
N TYR A 117 6.52 5.60 14.36
CA TYR A 117 5.81 6.29 13.29
C TYR A 117 4.99 5.36 12.38
N ASN A 118 5.19 4.03 12.42
CA ASN A 118 4.42 3.11 11.56
C ASN A 118 2.91 3.18 11.83
N LYS A 119 2.50 3.45 13.08
CA LYS A 119 1.10 3.69 13.46
C LYS A 119 0.40 4.80 12.66
N HIS A 120 1.17 5.73 12.08
CA HIS A 120 0.64 6.82 11.26
C HIS A 120 0.39 6.40 9.82
N ILE A 121 0.90 5.25 9.37
CA ILE A 121 0.70 4.77 8.00
C ILE A 121 -0.67 4.10 7.90
N ASN A 122 -1.49 4.63 6.99
CA ASN A 122 -2.82 4.11 6.68
C ASN A 122 -2.82 3.13 5.51
N GLY A 123 -1.84 3.21 4.60
CA GLY A 123 -1.79 2.33 3.44
C GLY A 123 -0.77 2.71 2.38
N ILE A 124 -0.70 1.91 1.32
CA ILE A 124 0.08 2.19 0.12
C ILE A 124 -0.78 2.06 -1.13
N THR A 125 -0.44 2.82 -2.16
CA THR A 125 -1.15 2.79 -3.44
C THR A 125 -0.19 2.82 -4.60
N ILE A 126 -0.55 2.20 -5.71
CA ILE A 126 0.18 2.30 -6.97
C ILE A 126 -0.77 2.73 -8.09
N SER A 127 -0.29 3.60 -8.97
CA SER A 127 -1.03 4.06 -10.14
C SER A 127 -0.14 4.08 -11.38
N PRO A 128 -0.55 3.43 -12.49
CA PRO A 128 0.26 3.34 -13.69
C PRO A 128 0.33 4.68 -14.44
N LYS A 129 1.48 4.95 -15.06
CA LYS A 129 1.71 5.99 -16.08
C LYS A 129 2.46 5.35 -17.26
N LYS A 130 2.71 6.12 -18.33
CA LYS A 130 3.28 5.60 -19.58
C LYS A 130 4.59 4.80 -19.38
N ASN A 131 5.54 5.32 -18.62
CA ASN A 131 6.90 4.74 -18.47
C ASN A 131 7.30 4.46 -17.01
N PHE A 132 6.40 4.70 -16.07
CA PHE A 132 6.64 4.60 -14.64
C PHE A 132 5.31 4.41 -13.92
N CYS A 133 5.34 4.01 -12.65
CA CYS A 133 4.20 4.11 -11.75
C CYS A 133 4.44 5.21 -10.71
N ILE A 134 3.35 5.82 -10.25
CA ILE A 134 3.36 6.60 -9.02
C ILE A 134 2.97 5.67 -7.88
N ILE A 135 3.86 5.53 -6.91
CA ILE A 135 3.57 4.81 -5.67
C ILE A 135 3.43 5.84 -4.56
N LYS A 136 2.41 5.67 -3.70
CA LYS A 136 2.21 6.53 -2.54
C LYS A 136 2.18 5.73 -1.25
N ILE A 137 2.69 6.33 -0.18
CA ILE A 137 2.52 5.88 1.21
C ILE A 137 1.63 6.90 1.89
N TRP A 138 0.49 6.48 2.40
CA TRP A 138 -0.56 7.33 2.98
C TRP A 138 -0.40 7.40 4.49
N LEU A 139 -0.46 8.61 5.03
CA LEU A 139 -0.33 8.88 6.46
C LEU A 139 -1.58 9.59 6.99
N ASP A 140 -1.92 9.34 8.25
CA ASP A 140 -3.00 10.05 8.97
C ASP A 140 -2.59 11.44 9.46
N THR A 141 -1.31 11.78 9.32
CA THR A 141 -0.73 13.05 9.76
C THR A 141 0.01 13.75 8.64
N SER A 142 -0.05 15.07 8.65
CA SER A 142 0.76 15.95 7.80
C SER A 142 2.01 16.48 8.50
N SER A 143 2.32 16.05 9.73
CA SER A 143 3.53 16.46 10.45
C SER A 143 4.78 15.69 10.03
N LEU A 144 4.62 14.47 9.50
CA LEU A 144 5.72 13.61 9.06
C LEU A 144 5.97 13.79 7.55
N GLN A 145 6.70 14.84 7.18
CA GLN A 145 6.90 15.22 5.78
C GLN A 145 8.29 14.90 5.22
N ASP A 146 9.24 14.49 6.06
CA ASP A 146 10.59 14.14 5.60
C ASP A 146 10.61 12.71 5.00
N PRO A 147 10.91 12.53 3.70
CA PRO A 147 11.01 11.21 3.08
C PRO A 147 12.08 10.30 3.74
N ASN A 148 13.01 10.85 4.51
CA ASN A 148 13.96 10.08 5.28
C ASN A 148 13.33 9.32 6.45
N ALA A 149 12.10 9.64 6.83
CA ALA A 149 11.33 8.88 7.81
C ALA A 149 11.02 7.45 7.32
N ILE A 150 11.02 7.21 6.00
CA ILE A 150 10.80 5.89 5.40
C ILE A 150 12.14 5.14 5.28
N ILE A 151 12.13 3.84 5.57
CA ILE A 151 13.31 2.98 5.44
C ILE A 151 13.85 2.98 3.99
N GLN A 152 15.11 2.57 3.83
CA GLN A 152 15.67 2.39 2.50
C GLN A 152 15.04 1.15 1.85
N ILE A 153 14.35 1.33 0.73
CA ILE A 153 13.82 0.25 -0.09
C ILE A 153 14.58 0.26 -1.43
N PRO A 154 15.12 -0.88 -1.90
CA PRO A 154 15.78 -0.97 -3.19
C PRO A 154 14.91 -0.38 -4.30
N ASN A 155 15.51 0.44 -5.17
CA ASN A 155 14.85 1.11 -6.30
C ASN A 155 13.72 2.11 -5.96
N LEU A 156 13.46 2.39 -4.69
CA LEU A 156 12.56 3.47 -4.24
C LEU A 156 13.40 4.70 -3.87
N LEU A 157 13.54 5.63 -4.83
CA LEU A 157 14.37 6.82 -4.62
C LEU A 157 13.67 7.84 -3.72
N LYS A 158 14.35 8.27 -2.65
CA LYS A 158 13.92 9.40 -1.81
C LYS A 158 14.09 10.74 -2.52
N GLN A 159 15.09 10.85 -3.39
CA GLN A 159 15.30 12.04 -4.21
C GLN A 159 14.13 12.22 -5.18
N GLY A 160 13.49 13.39 -5.14
CA GLY A 160 12.30 13.68 -5.93
C GLY A 160 11.00 13.09 -5.37
N CYS A 161 11.04 12.47 -4.18
CA CYS A 161 9.83 12.19 -3.41
C CYS A 161 9.17 13.51 -3.00
N LEU A 162 7.86 13.59 -3.18
CA LEU A 162 7.06 14.74 -2.77
C LEU A 162 6.11 14.32 -1.64
N PHE A 163 6.10 15.06 -0.53
CA PHE A 163 5.00 14.96 0.42
C PHE A 163 3.85 15.86 -0.05
N LYS A 164 2.63 15.31 -0.13
CA LYS A 164 1.42 16.04 -0.50
C LYS A 164 0.35 15.86 0.56
N LYS A 165 -0.16 16.95 1.10
CA LYS A 165 -1.33 16.90 1.98
C LYS A 165 -2.56 16.48 1.18
N HIS A 166 -3.46 15.76 1.83
CA HIS A 166 -4.81 15.57 1.33
C HIS A 166 -5.60 16.78 1.82
N GLU A 167 -5.86 17.77 0.97
CA GLU A 167 -6.69 18.93 1.34
C GLU A 167 -8.02 18.82 0.59
N PRO A 168 -9.02 18.11 1.15
CA PRO A 168 -10.38 18.14 0.63
C PRO A 168 -10.96 19.54 0.63
N GLU A 169 -11.29 19.98 -0.59
CA GLU A 169 -12.29 21.00 -0.84
C GLU A 169 -13.60 20.46 -0.27
N PHE A 170 -13.95 20.94 0.92
CA PHE A 170 -15.29 20.80 1.51
C PHE A 170 -16.09 22.07 1.25
#